data_AF-A0A3D2C2L2-F1
#
_entry.id   AF-A0A3D2C2L2-F1
#
_cell.length_a   1.000
_cell.length_b   1.000
_cell.length_c   1.000
_cell.angle_alpha   90.00
_cell.angle_beta   90.00
_cell.angle_gamma   90.00
#
_symmetry.space_group_name_H-M   'P 1'
#
loop_
_entity.id
_entity.type
_entity.pdbx_description
1 polymer ?
#
loop_
_entity_poly.entity_id
_entity_poly.type
_entity_poly.pdbx_seq_one_letter_code
_entity_poly.pdbx_strand_id
1 'polypeptide(L)'
;MKRALLVATAIALTVSAAELSVRAAALDERASSGQVQPGNLWDQDCAVPVDRIGYALKAGACGANSQGMHDNELPDPSPEDELRILALGDSITHGRMYTDYLEDLLGSALDRPVEVLNAGVPGYAPTNELEWFRARGAELEPDLVILQLCTNDYGFTPFVFRSKGEVVKIVDRSGGLSKRSLAWFEASALYRYWVYSQLRIDAGAAPFEQRALQTDQTILELQALAHARGVPLVMFLVPRLAPEAAW
;
A
#
# COMPACT_ATOMS: atom_id res chain seq x y z
N MET A 1 11.47 37.50 29.43
CA MET A 1 10.92 36.16 29.80
C MET A 1 9.40 36.12 29.83
N LYS A 2 8.68 36.94 30.63
CA LYS A 2 7.20 36.90 30.73
C LYS A 2 6.45 37.08 29.39
N ARG A 3 6.89 38.01 28.53
CA ARG A 3 6.29 38.25 27.20
C ARG A 3 6.49 37.07 26.24
N ALA A 4 7.67 36.47 26.25
CA ALA A 4 7.96 35.30 25.41
C ALA A 4 7.12 34.08 25.85
N LEU A 5 6.95 33.88 27.16
CA LEU A 5 6.09 32.83 27.70
C LEU A 5 4.61 33.04 27.32
N LEU A 6 4.13 34.28 27.38
CA LEU A 6 2.77 34.65 26.96
C LEU A 6 2.55 34.36 25.47
N VAL A 7 3.50 34.73 24.62
CA VAL A 7 3.43 34.45 23.17
C VAL A 7 3.45 32.95 22.90
N ALA A 8 4.35 32.20 23.54
CA ALA A 8 4.42 30.74 23.38
C ALA A 8 3.12 30.06 23.84
N THR A 9 2.54 30.50 24.96
CA THR A 9 1.28 29.98 25.48
C THR A 9 0.12 30.27 24.53
N ALA A 10 0.04 31.49 24.00
CA ALA A 10 -1.00 31.87 23.04
C ALA A 10 -0.91 31.05 21.74
N ILE A 11 0.31 30.83 21.22
CA ILE A 11 0.53 29.97 20.04
C ILE A 11 0.07 28.54 20.34
N ALA A 12 0.49 27.96 21.47
CA ALA A 12 0.13 26.59 21.84
C ALA A 12 -1.39 26.42 21.99
N LEU A 13 -2.07 27.36 22.65
CA LEU A 13 -3.54 27.35 22.77
C LEU A 13 -4.22 27.46 21.41
N THR A 14 -3.71 28.32 20.52
CA THR A 14 -4.28 28.50 19.17
C THR A 14 -4.13 27.25 18.32
N VAL A 15 -2.94 26.63 18.30
CA VAL A 15 -2.69 25.39 17.55
C VAL A 15 -3.54 24.25 18.12
N SER A 16 -3.65 24.14 19.44
CA SER A 16 -4.48 23.12 20.09
C SER A 16 -5.96 23.29 19.77
N ALA A 17 -6.47 24.54 19.78
CA ALA A 17 -7.84 24.83 19.40
C ALA A 17 -8.12 24.51 17.93
N ALA A 18 -7.17 24.82 17.03
CA ALA A 18 -7.29 24.48 15.61
C ALA A 18 -7.29 22.96 15.37
N GLU A 19 -6.39 22.23 16.02
CA GLU A 19 -6.34 20.76 15.99
C GLU A 19 -7.66 20.13 16.47
N LEU A 20 -8.19 20.58 17.62
CA LEU A 20 -9.48 20.13 18.14
C LEU A 20 -10.65 20.48 17.22
N SER A 21 -10.60 21.64 16.57
CA SER A 21 -11.65 22.08 15.64
C SER A 21 -11.69 21.21 14.39
N VAL A 22 -10.53 20.86 13.81
CA VAL A 22 -10.45 19.96 12.65
C VAL A 22 -11.01 18.57 13.02
N ARG A 23 -10.69 18.06 14.20
CA ARG A 23 -11.22 16.79 14.71
C ARG A 23 -12.74 16.85 14.94
N ALA A 24 -13.23 17.89 15.61
CA ALA A 24 -14.65 18.07 15.90
C ALA A 24 -15.51 18.25 14.64
N ALA A 25 -14.95 18.88 13.60
CA ALA A 25 -15.61 19.03 12.31
C ALA A 25 -15.57 17.76 11.44
N ALA A 26 -15.00 16.65 11.94
CA ALA A 26 -14.73 15.43 11.18
C ALA A 26 -13.95 15.68 9.87
N LEU A 27 -13.12 16.74 9.86
CA LEU A 27 -12.18 17.04 8.79
C LEU A 27 -10.83 16.33 9.01
N ASP A 28 -10.71 15.61 10.13
CA ASP A 28 -9.61 14.71 10.42
C ASP A 28 -9.73 13.41 9.62
N GLU A 29 -9.62 13.53 8.31
CA GLU A 29 -9.70 12.41 7.39
C GLU A 29 -8.36 11.67 7.42
N ARG A 30 -8.31 10.55 8.15
CA ARG A 30 -7.15 9.66 8.07
C ARG A 30 -7.17 8.99 6.71
N ALA A 31 -6.35 9.51 5.80
CA ALA A 31 -5.78 8.68 4.76
C ALA A 31 -4.86 7.72 5.49
N SER A 32 -5.08 6.45 5.20
CA SER A 32 -4.05 5.47 5.39
C SER A 32 -2.74 5.97 4.78
N SER A 33 -1.66 5.89 5.55
CA SER A 33 -0.35 6.40 5.19
C SER A 33 0.33 5.63 4.05
N GLY A 34 -0.28 4.56 3.56
CA GLY A 34 0.17 3.92 2.33
C GLY A 34 -0.33 4.68 1.13
N GLN A 35 0.51 4.77 0.11
CA GLN A 35 0.13 5.43 -1.13
C GLN A 35 -1.06 4.66 -1.74
N VAL A 36 -2.26 5.22 -1.85
CA VAL A 36 -3.45 4.54 -2.39
C VAL A 36 -3.89 4.99 -3.79
N GLN A 37 -3.80 4.15 -4.83
CA GLN A 37 -4.76 4.23 -5.94
C GLN A 37 -6.09 3.62 -5.49
N PRO A 38 -7.25 4.30 -5.56
CA PRO A 38 -8.45 3.61 -5.99
C PRO A 38 -8.32 3.56 -7.52
N GLY A 39 -7.49 2.63 -7.98
CA GLY A 39 -7.53 2.22 -9.37
C GLY A 39 -8.61 1.17 -9.36
N ASN A 40 -9.87 1.58 -9.57
CA ASN A 40 -11.04 0.71 -9.67
C ASN A 40 -10.82 -0.69 -9.06
N LEU A 41 -10.74 -0.80 -7.72
CA LEU A 41 -11.42 -1.94 -7.14
C LEU A 41 -12.86 -1.65 -7.57
N TRP A 42 -13.34 -2.36 -8.60
CA TRP A 42 -14.55 -2.02 -9.36
C TRP A 42 -15.80 -1.89 -8.47
N ASP A 43 -15.67 -2.24 -7.21
CA ASP A 43 -16.65 -2.09 -6.15
C ASP A 43 -15.98 -1.63 -4.84
N GLN A 44 -16.44 -0.50 -4.29
CA GLN A 44 -15.93 0.08 -3.04
C GLN A 44 -16.26 -0.78 -1.81
N ASP A 45 -17.16 -1.74 -1.96
CA ASP A 45 -17.52 -2.68 -0.90
C ASP A 45 -16.47 -3.77 -0.68
N CYS A 46 -15.51 -3.91 -1.61
CA CYS A 46 -14.43 -4.89 -1.58
C CYS A 46 -13.17 -4.40 -0.85
N ALA A 47 -13.09 -3.13 -0.45
CA ALA A 47 -11.87 -2.53 0.08
C ALA A 47 -12.09 -1.89 1.45
N VAL A 48 -11.10 -2.00 2.34
CA VAL A 48 -11.07 -1.29 3.62
C VAL A 48 -9.80 -0.47 3.75
N PRO A 49 -9.85 0.75 4.32
CA PRO A 49 -8.65 1.51 4.61
C PRO A 49 -7.82 0.81 5.69
N VAL A 50 -6.51 0.77 5.51
CA VAL A 50 -5.57 0.18 6.48
C VAL A 50 -4.41 1.15 6.70
N ASP A 51 -4.18 1.55 7.94
CA ASP A 51 -3.09 2.46 8.30
C ASP A 51 -1.74 1.91 7.80
N ARG A 52 -0.87 2.81 7.31
CA ARG A 52 0.44 2.53 6.67
C ARG A 52 0.43 1.77 5.35
N ILE A 53 -0.48 0.82 5.17
CA ILE A 53 -0.60 0.06 3.91
C ILE A 53 -1.38 0.86 2.88
N GLY A 54 -2.36 1.67 3.28
CA GLY A 54 -3.27 2.31 2.35
C GLY A 54 -4.66 1.69 2.45
N TYR A 55 -4.81 0.51 1.89
CA TYR A 55 -6.07 -0.19 1.85
C TYR A 55 -5.75 -1.66 1.66
N ALA A 56 -6.69 -2.52 1.99
CA ALA A 56 -6.60 -3.94 1.72
C ALA A 56 -7.95 -4.43 1.21
N LEU A 57 -7.96 -5.64 0.66
CA LEU A 57 -9.20 -6.33 0.38
C LEU A 57 -9.94 -6.58 1.70
N LYS A 58 -11.25 -6.37 1.66
CA LYS A 58 -12.14 -6.66 2.78
C LYS A 58 -12.24 -8.18 2.92
N ALA A 59 -11.88 -8.70 4.09
CA ALA A 59 -11.95 -10.12 4.39
C ALA A 59 -13.36 -10.69 4.10
N GLY A 60 -13.41 -11.84 3.41
CA GLY A 60 -14.65 -12.53 3.05
C GLY A 60 -15.50 -11.82 1.98
N ALA A 61 -14.98 -10.79 1.31
CA ALA A 61 -15.69 -10.07 0.25
C ALA A 61 -14.92 -10.16 -1.07
N CYS A 62 -15.66 -10.23 -2.18
CA CYS A 62 -15.13 -10.10 -3.53
C CYS A 62 -13.97 -11.05 -3.85
N GLY A 63 -14.09 -12.31 -3.43
CA GLY A 63 -13.07 -13.34 -3.66
C GLY A 63 -11.90 -13.29 -2.69
N ALA A 64 -11.92 -12.41 -1.67
CA ALA A 64 -10.91 -12.41 -0.64
C ALA A 64 -11.24 -13.39 0.50
N ASN A 65 -10.25 -14.12 0.98
CA ASN A 65 -10.35 -15.02 2.13
C ASN A 65 -10.48 -14.24 3.46
N SER A 66 -10.56 -14.97 4.57
CA SER A 66 -10.69 -14.43 5.93
C SER A 66 -9.52 -13.52 6.35
N GLN A 67 -8.38 -13.63 5.67
CA GLN A 67 -7.20 -12.78 5.88
C GLN A 67 -7.13 -11.59 4.92
N GLY A 68 -8.06 -11.48 3.96
CA GLY A 68 -8.08 -10.41 2.97
C GLY A 68 -7.04 -10.58 1.86
N MET A 69 -6.69 -11.82 1.51
CA MET A 69 -5.92 -12.19 0.31
C MET A 69 -6.88 -12.68 -0.77
N HIS A 70 -6.62 -12.42 -2.05
CA HIS A 70 -7.49 -12.85 -3.15
C HIS A 70 -7.25 -14.32 -3.49
N ASP A 71 -7.56 -15.16 -2.51
CA ASP A 71 -7.16 -16.55 -2.48
C ASP A 71 -8.20 -17.45 -1.80
N ASN A 72 -7.93 -18.75 -1.79
CA ASN A 72 -8.66 -19.71 -0.97
C ASN A 72 -8.37 -19.49 0.52
N GLU A 73 -9.20 -20.09 1.38
CA GLU A 73 -8.91 -20.11 2.82
C GLU A 73 -7.68 -20.98 3.08
N LEU A 74 -6.77 -20.47 3.90
CA LEU A 74 -5.57 -21.21 4.25
C LEU A 74 -5.91 -22.36 5.20
N PRO A 75 -5.35 -23.56 4.98
CA PRO A 75 -5.51 -24.67 5.91
C PRO A 75 -4.91 -24.33 7.28
N ASP A 76 -5.63 -24.65 8.34
CA ASP A 76 -5.17 -24.56 9.74
C ASP A 76 -5.22 -25.97 10.38
N PRO A 77 -4.06 -26.60 10.67
CA PRO A 77 -2.69 -26.12 10.42
C PRO A 77 -2.25 -26.29 8.96
N SER A 78 -1.19 -25.59 8.57
CA SER A 78 -0.49 -25.82 7.30
C SER A 78 -0.05 -27.29 7.17
N PRO A 79 -0.09 -27.88 5.95
CA PRO A 79 0.49 -29.20 5.70
C PRO A 79 1.97 -29.27 6.07
N GLU A 80 2.41 -30.43 6.58
CA GLU A 80 3.84 -30.70 6.74
C GLU A 80 4.56 -30.64 5.38
N ASP A 81 5.77 -30.11 5.37
CA ASP A 81 6.59 -29.93 4.17
C ASP A 81 5.92 -29.12 3.04
N GLU A 82 4.93 -28.26 3.30
CA GLU A 82 4.38 -27.33 2.29
C GLU A 82 5.44 -26.30 1.86
N LEU A 83 5.59 -26.08 0.55
CA LEU A 83 6.34 -24.95 0.01
C LEU A 83 5.39 -23.75 -0.12
N ARG A 84 5.61 -22.72 0.70
CA ARG A 84 4.76 -21.53 0.72
C ARG A 84 5.39 -20.37 -0.03
N ILE A 85 4.73 -19.91 -1.08
CA ILE A 85 5.18 -18.80 -1.91
C ILE A 85 4.24 -17.62 -1.71
N LEU A 86 4.76 -16.49 -1.23
CA LEU A 86 3.99 -15.25 -1.11
C LEU A 86 4.14 -14.40 -2.38
N ALA A 87 3.04 -14.19 -3.10
CA ALA A 87 2.99 -13.33 -4.27
C ALA A 87 2.48 -11.92 -3.90
N LEU A 88 3.38 -10.93 -3.93
CA LEU A 88 3.07 -9.51 -3.79
C LEU A 88 2.90 -8.87 -5.18
N GLY A 89 1.97 -7.92 -5.29
CA GLY A 89 1.83 -7.12 -6.52
C GLY A 89 0.49 -6.39 -6.61
N ASP A 90 0.18 -5.98 -7.84
CA ASP A 90 -0.98 -5.15 -8.14
C ASP A 90 -2.17 -5.97 -8.69
N SER A 91 -2.95 -5.36 -9.59
CA SER A 91 -3.99 -6.00 -10.38
C SER A 91 -3.57 -7.27 -11.13
N ILE A 92 -2.30 -7.38 -11.55
CA ILE A 92 -1.80 -8.56 -12.28
C ILE A 92 -1.72 -9.75 -11.33
N THR A 93 -1.13 -9.56 -10.15
CA THR A 93 -1.13 -10.56 -9.08
C THR A 93 -2.55 -10.88 -8.63
N HIS A 94 -3.36 -9.85 -8.36
CA HIS A 94 -4.76 -10.03 -7.97
C HIS A 94 -5.55 -10.90 -8.96
N GLY A 95 -5.27 -10.82 -10.26
CA GLY A 95 -5.97 -11.56 -11.30
C GLY A 95 -5.78 -13.08 -11.28
N ARG A 96 -4.98 -13.62 -10.35
CA ARG A 96 -4.69 -15.05 -10.12
C ARG A 96 -4.05 -15.85 -11.25
N MET A 97 -4.02 -15.32 -12.48
CA MET A 97 -3.57 -16.04 -13.66
C MET A 97 -2.20 -16.72 -13.49
N TYR A 98 -1.21 -16.01 -12.96
CA TYR A 98 0.12 -16.58 -12.79
C TYR A 98 0.30 -17.29 -11.44
N THR A 99 -0.43 -16.89 -10.39
CA THR A 99 -0.31 -17.53 -9.06
C THR A 99 -0.86 -18.94 -9.11
N ASP A 100 -2.06 -19.11 -9.69
CA ASP A 100 -2.70 -20.42 -9.86
C ASP A 100 -1.86 -21.30 -10.81
N TYR A 101 -1.36 -20.74 -11.92
CA TYR A 101 -0.47 -21.48 -12.83
C TYR A 101 0.84 -21.92 -12.16
N LEU A 102 1.43 -21.07 -11.31
CA LEU A 102 2.66 -21.39 -10.60
C LEU A 102 2.44 -22.48 -9.56
N GLU A 103 1.32 -22.42 -8.83
CA GLU A 103 0.92 -23.45 -7.88
C GLU A 103 0.75 -24.81 -8.57
N ASP A 104 -0.04 -24.87 -9.65
CA ASP A 104 -0.25 -26.09 -10.43
C ASP A 104 1.05 -26.64 -11.01
N LEU A 105 1.89 -25.77 -11.57
CA LEU A 105 3.16 -26.15 -12.18
C LEU A 105 4.12 -26.74 -11.15
N LEU A 106 4.29 -26.08 -10.01
CA LEU A 106 5.21 -26.52 -8.97
C LEU A 106 4.65 -27.73 -8.21
N GLY A 107 3.35 -27.76 -7.91
CA GLY A 107 2.69 -28.91 -7.29
C GLY A 107 2.75 -30.17 -8.15
N SER A 108 2.82 -30.03 -9.48
CA SER A 108 3.02 -31.16 -10.40
C SER A 108 4.51 -31.56 -10.56
N ALA A 109 5.43 -30.64 -10.30
CA ALA A 109 6.87 -30.83 -10.54
C ALA A 109 7.66 -31.22 -9.28
N LEU A 110 7.14 -30.90 -8.11
CA LEU A 110 7.77 -31.14 -6.81
C LEU A 110 7.06 -32.28 -6.07
N ASP A 111 7.83 -33.09 -5.35
CA ASP A 111 7.30 -34.14 -4.47
C ASP A 111 6.94 -33.58 -3.08
N ARG A 112 6.25 -32.43 -3.05
CA ARG A 112 5.77 -31.76 -1.83
C ARG A 112 4.58 -30.83 -2.13
N PRO A 113 3.69 -30.55 -1.16
CA PRO A 113 2.62 -29.58 -1.34
C PRO A 113 3.17 -28.18 -1.67
N VAL A 114 2.46 -27.42 -2.49
CA VAL A 114 2.80 -26.04 -2.84
C VAL A 114 1.58 -25.17 -2.67
N GLU A 115 1.74 -24.02 -2.03
CA GLU A 115 0.69 -23.01 -1.84
C GLU A 115 1.24 -21.66 -2.28
N VAL A 116 0.55 -20.99 -3.21
CA VAL A 116 0.93 -19.66 -3.71
C VAL A 116 -0.04 -18.60 -3.20
N LEU A 117 0.31 -17.99 -2.07
CA LEU A 117 -0.48 -16.97 -1.39
C LEU A 117 -0.60 -15.69 -2.23
N ASN A 118 -1.80 -15.40 -2.71
CA ASN A 118 -2.08 -14.22 -3.53
C ASN A 118 -2.40 -12.97 -2.68
N ALA A 119 -1.36 -12.20 -2.38
CA ALA A 119 -1.45 -10.91 -1.71
C ALA A 119 -1.57 -9.72 -2.68
N GLY A 120 -1.98 -9.98 -3.93
CA GLY A 120 -2.17 -8.95 -4.95
C GLY A 120 -3.38 -8.07 -4.68
N VAL A 121 -3.19 -6.75 -4.72
CA VAL A 121 -4.26 -5.78 -4.53
C VAL A 121 -4.28 -4.76 -5.68
N PRO A 122 -5.40 -4.62 -6.41
CA PRO A 122 -5.50 -3.72 -7.56
C PRO A 122 -5.17 -2.27 -7.21
N GLY A 123 -4.14 -1.72 -7.87
CA GLY A 123 -3.68 -0.35 -7.65
C GLY A 123 -2.65 -0.21 -6.53
N TYR A 124 -2.13 -1.30 -5.99
CA TYR A 124 -0.89 -1.26 -5.23
C TYR A 124 0.26 -0.77 -6.10
N ALA A 125 1.19 -0.11 -5.44
CA ALA A 125 2.53 0.16 -5.93
C ALA A 125 3.52 -0.47 -4.95
N PRO A 126 4.83 -0.46 -5.26
CA PRO A 126 5.83 -1.13 -4.43
C PRO A 126 5.83 -0.69 -2.97
N THR A 127 5.45 0.56 -2.68
CA THR A 127 5.32 1.06 -1.31
C THR A 127 4.21 0.37 -0.52
N ASN A 128 3.10 0.02 -1.18
CA ASN A 128 2.02 -0.74 -0.56
C ASN A 128 2.46 -2.16 -0.26
N GLU A 129 3.13 -2.79 -1.23
CA GLU A 129 3.62 -4.17 -1.13
C GLU A 129 4.65 -4.29 0.00
N LEU A 130 5.56 -3.31 0.15
CA LEU A 130 6.49 -3.24 1.27
C LEU A 130 5.76 -3.15 2.61
N GLU A 131 4.82 -2.23 2.76
CA GLU A 131 4.10 -2.06 4.02
C GLU A 131 3.17 -3.24 4.32
N TRP A 132 2.60 -3.88 3.30
CA TRP A 132 1.84 -5.13 3.45
C TRP A 132 2.75 -6.27 3.94
N PHE A 133 3.92 -6.44 3.33
CA PHE A 133 4.89 -7.45 3.75
C PHE A 133 5.44 -7.19 5.15
N ARG A 134 5.60 -5.92 5.53
CA ARG A 134 5.99 -5.53 6.89
C ARG A 134 4.91 -5.90 7.91
N ALA A 135 3.65 -5.65 7.57
CA ALA A 135 2.52 -5.84 8.48
C ALA A 135 2.09 -7.30 8.62
N ARG A 136 2.14 -8.09 7.53
CA ARG A 136 1.53 -9.42 7.46
C ARG A 136 2.49 -10.52 7.02
N GLY A 137 3.48 -10.19 6.18
CA GLY A 137 4.32 -11.19 5.53
C GLY A 137 5.09 -12.11 6.49
N ALA A 138 5.39 -11.64 7.71
CA ALA A 138 6.07 -12.46 8.72
C ALA A 138 5.17 -13.54 9.33
N GLU A 139 3.87 -13.28 9.49
CA GLU A 139 2.92 -14.20 10.12
C GLU A 139 2.57 -15.38 9.21
N LEU A 140 2.83 -15.24 7.90
CA LEU A 140 2.55 -16.25 6.89
C LEU A 140 3.69 -17.26 6.74
N GLU A 141 4.87 -16.99 7.30
CA GLU A 141 6.07 -17.84 7.20
C GLU A 141 6.35 -18.35 5.77
N PRO A 142 6.47 -17.47 4.75
CA PRO A 142 6.74 -17.91 3.39
C PRO A 142 8.18 -18.42 3.22
N ASP A 143 8.34 -19.45 2.41
CA ASP A 143 9.65 -19.96 1.95
C ASP A 143 10.23 -19.13 0.80
N LEU A 144 9.38 -18.41 0.08
CA LEU A 144 9.74 -17.58 -1.06
C LEU A 144 8.79 -16.38 -1.16
N VAL A 145 9.33 -15.20 -1.46
CA VAL A 145 8.52 -14.03 -1.85
C VAL A 145 8.72 -13.75 -3.33
N ILE A 146 7.63 -13.54 -4.05
CA ILE A 146 7.60 -13.05 -5.41
C ILE A 146 7.08 -11.62 -5.39
N LEU A 147 7.83 -10.68 -5.98
CA LEU A 147 7.38 -9.32 -6.26
C LEU A 147 7.09 -9.18 -7.75
N GLN A 148 5.81 -9.00 -8.08
CA GLN A 148 5.38 -8.66 -9.43
C GLN A 148 5.45 -7.14 -9.60
N LEU A 149 6.19 -6.69 -10.61
CA LEU A 149 6.24 -5.29 -11.03
C LEU A 149 5.66 -5.14 -12.43
N CYS A 150 5.12 -3.98 -12.77
CA CYS A 150 4.68 -3.57 -14.08
C CYS A 150 4.96 -2.08 -14.29
N THR A 151 4.84 -1.61 -15.53
CA THR A 151 5.26 -0.24 -15.88
C THR A 151 4.51 0.89 -15.17
N ASN A 152 3.36 0.61 -14.55
CA ASN A 152 2.61 1.58 -13.72
C ASN A 152 3.26 1.80 -12.34
N ASP A 153 4.16 0.93 -11.88
CA ASP A 153 4.83 1.01 -10.57
C ASP A 153 5.89 2.11 -10.50
N TYR A 154 6.31 2.60 -11.67
CA TYR A 154 7.08 3.82 -11.83
C TYR A 154 6.19 5.07 -12.02
N GLY A 155 4.87 4.91 -11.88
CA GLY A 155 3.84 5.93 -11.97
C GLY A 155 3.44 6.51 -10.60
N PHE A 156 2.29 7.18 -10.53
CA PHE A 156 1.83 7.78 -9.28
C PHE A 156 0.80 6.91 -8.57
N THR A 157 0.98 6.80 -7.26
CA THR A 157 -0.01 6.20 -6.37
C THR A 157 -0.72 7.32 -5.59
N PRO A 158 -2.04 7.50 -5.78
CA PRO A 158 -2.92 8.44 -5.10
C PRO A 158 -2.99 8.22 -3.60
N PHE A 159 -3.91 8.88 -2.93
CA PHE A 159 -4.26 8.73 -1.53
C PHE A 159 -5.76 8.58 -1.49
N VAL A 160 -6.23 7.71 -0.60
CA VAL A 160 -7.65 7.44 -0.44
C VAL A 160 -8.01 7.50 1.02
N PHE A 161 -9.10 8.21 1.26
CA PHE A 161 -9.71 8.33 2.56
C PHE A 161 -11.22 8.45 2.36
N ARG A 162 -11.96 8.15 3.44
CA ARG A 162 -13.40 8.40 3.46
C ARG A 162 -13.65 9.82 3.98
N SER A 163 -14.39 10.60 3.21
CA SER A 163 -14.88 11.93 3.57
C SER A 163 -16.40 11.95 3.42
N LYS A 164 -17.13 12.24 4.50
CA LYS A 164 -18.61 12.31 4.50
C LYS A 164 -19.31 11.10 3.88
N GLY A 165 -18.75 9.91 4.04
CA GLY A 165 -19.29 8.65 3.48
C GLY A 165 -18.80 8.33 2.07
N GLU A 166 -18.17 9.27 1.37
CA GLU A 166 -17.61 9.08 0.03
C GLU A 166 -16.12 8.72 0.08
N VAL A 167 -15.69 7.90 -0.87
CA VAL A 167 -14.27 7.59 -1.08
C VAL A 167 -13.64 8.68 -1.94
N VAL A 168 -12.70 9.44 -1.37
CA VAL A 168 -12.00 10.54 -2.06
C VAL A 168 -10.62 10.07 -2.51
N LYS A 169 -10.29 10.32 -3.79
CA LYS A 169 -8.98 10.04 -4.42
C LYS A 169 -8.18 11.32 -4.59
N ILE A 170 -6.95 11.37 -4.09
CA ILE A 170 -6.01 12.48 -4.34
C ILE A 170 -4.71 11.94 -4.90
N VAL A 171 -4.27 12.36 -6.08
CA VAL A 171 -2.95 11.95 -6.62
C VAL A 171 -1.88 12.93 -6.19
N ASP A 172 -0.86 12.49 -5.43
CA ASP A 172 0.35 13.31 -5.22
C ASP A 172 1.21 13.27 -6.47
N ARG A 173 0.80 14.08 -7.44
CA ARG A 173 1.55 14.22 -8.68
C ARG A 173 2.90 14.87 -8.41
N SER A 174 3.05 15.76 -7.43
CA SER A 174 4.31 16.51 -7.26
C SER A 174 5.41 15.74 -6.52
N GLY A 175 5.06 14.58 -5.92
CA GLY A 175 5.95 13.87 -4.99
C GLY A 175 6.23 14.71 -3.73
N GLY A 176 5.33 15.64 -3.41
CA GLY A 176 5.47 16.55 -2.28
C GLY A 176 5.32 15.85 -0.93
N LEU A 177 4.64 14.70 -0.88
CA LEU A 177 4.35 13.95 0.35
C LEU A 177 5.52 13.15 0.88
N SER A 178 6.38 12.61 0.01
CA SER A 178 7.59 11.92 0.46
C SER A 178 8.54 12.83 1.24
N LYS A 179 8.40 14.15 1.08
CA LYS A 179 9.13 15.19 1.82
C LYS A 179 8.43 15.63 3.13
N ARG A 180 7.22 15.13 3.41
CA ARG A 180 6.44 15.47 4.60
C ARG A 180 6.73 14.48 5.72
N SER A 181 6.57 14.93 6.96
CA SER A 181 6.85 14.07 8.10
C SER A 181 5.68 13.11 8.34
N LEU A 182 5.97 11.81 8.21
CA LEU A 182 5.00 10.74 8.48
C LEU A 182 4.52 10.77 9.95
N ALA A 183 5.40 11.04 10.91
CA ALA A 183 5.04 11.10 12.32
C ALA A 183 4.03 12.23 12.62
N TRP A 184 4.21 13.41 12.03
CA TRP A 184 3.24 14.50 12.16
C TRP A 184 1.95 14.21 11.41
N PHE A 185 2.05 13.52 10.27
CA PHE A 185 0.89 13.03 9.53
C PHE A 185 0.07 12.00 10.30
N GLU A 186 0.69 11.14 11.12
CA GLU A 186 -0.02 10.23 12.02
C GLU A 186 -0.60 10.96 13.25
N ALA A 187 0.15 11.91 13.82
CA ALA A 187 -0.20 12.54 15.09
C ALA A 187 -1.20 13.72 15.00
N SER A 188 -1.16 14.53 13.94
CA SER A 188 -1.91 15.80 13.87
C SER A 188 -2.96 15.85 12.76
N ALA A 189 -4.21 16.05 13.16
CA ALA A 189 -5.34 16.30 12.28
C ALA A 189 -5.17 17.61 11.50
N LEU A 190 -4.68 18.66 12.16
CA LEU A 190 -4.42 19.95 11.54
C LEU A 190 -3.34 19.83 10.46
N TYR A 191 -2.29 19.04 10.71
CA TYR A 191 -1.24 18.76 9.74
C TYR A 191 -1.79 17.99 8.53
N ARG A 192 -2.60 16.96 8.74
CA ARG A 192 -3.28 16.21 7.66
C ARG A 192 -4.16 17.14 6.81
N TYR A 193 -5.02 17.92 7.45
CA TYR A 193 -5.90 18.87 6.76
C TYR A 193 -5.12 19.87 5.90
N TRP A 194 -4.04 20.42 6.45
CA TRP A 194 -3.17 21.32 5.70
C TRP A 194 -2.51 20.61 4.51
N VAL A 195 -1.95 19.40 4.72
CA VAL A 195 -1.34 18.60 3.64
C VAL A 195 -2.34 18.35 2.51
N TYR A 196 -3.56 17.90 2.80
CA TYR A 196 -4.58 17.66 1.76
C TYR A 196 -4.98 18.93 1.01
N SER A 197 -5.01 20.07 1.70
CA SER A 197 -5.30 21.36 1.04
C SER A 197 -4.25 21.72 -0.03
N GLN A 198 -3.00 21.30 0.17
CA GLN A 198 -1.91 21.53 -0.80
C GLN A 198 -2.00 20.54 -1.97
N LEU A 199 -2.34 19.29 -1.72
CA LEU A 199 -2.45 18.27 -2.77
C LEU A 199 -3.60 18.50 -3.74
N ARG A 200 -4.68 19.15 -3.28
CA ARG A 200 -5.78 19.59 -4.16
C ARG A 200 -5.33 20.66 -5.18
N ILE A 201 -4.15 21.25 -5.01
CA ILE A 201 -3.63 22.38 -5.81
C ILE A 201 -2.48 21.94 -6.75
N ASP A 202 -1.91 20.74 -6.61
CA ASP A 202 -0.73 20.33 -7.39
C ASP A 202 -1.07 19.78 -8.79
N ALA A 203 -0.83 20.62 -9.81
CA ALA A 203 -0.99 20.29 -11.22
C ALA A 203 0.26 19.64 -11.87
N GLY A 204 1.36 19.46 -11.14
CA GLY A 204 2.64 18.98 -11.69
C GLY A 204 2.96 17.55 -11.31
N ALA A 205 3.22 16.68 -12.30
CA ALA A 205 3.85 15.38 -12.09
C ALA A 205 5.34 15.58 -11.70
N ALA A 206 5.84 14.86 -10.69
CA ALA A 206 7.23 14.71 -10.37
C ALA A 206 7.98 14.21 -11.61
N PRO A 207 9.28 14.45 -11.75
CA PRO A 207 10.07 13.81 -12.80
C PRO A 207 10.06 12.28 -12.64
N PHE A 208 10.12 11.56 -13.76
CA PHE A 208 10.17 10.08 -13.75
C PHE A 208 11.35 9.57 -12.92
N GLU A 209 12.50 10.24 -13.00
CA GLU A 209 13.73 9.90 -12.31
C GLU A 209 13.55 9.88 -10.78
N GLN A 210 12.76 10.82 -10.25
CA GLN A 210 12.48 10.88 -8.82
C GLN A 210 11.57 9.73 -8.38
N ARG A 211 10.59 9.35 -9.21
CA ARG A 211 9.72 8.20 -8.94
C ARG A 211 10.48 6.89 -9.00
N ALA A 212 11.32 6.72 -10.02
CA ALA A 212 12.18 5.55 -10.16
C ALA A 212 13.07 5.37 -8.93
N LEU A 213 13.69 6.44 -8.45
CA LEU A 213 14.53 6.38 -7.25
C LEU A 213 13.74 5.96 -6.00
N GLN A 214 12.49 6.41 -5.84
CA GLN A 214 11.63 5.99 -4.73
C GLN A 214 11.26 4.50 -4.83
N THR A 215 10.87 4.04 -6.03
CA THR A 215 10.55 2.64 -6.31
C THR A 215 11.76 1.76 -6.04
N ASP A 216 12.94 2.14 -6.53
CA ASP A 216 14.19 1.40 -6.31
C ASP A 216 14.54 1.30 -4.82
N GLN A 217 14.41 2.38 -4.06
CA GLN A 217 14.64 2.37 -2.61
C GLN A 217 13.67 1.43 -1.87
N THR A 218 12.41 1.43 -2.29
CA THR A 218 11.36 0.60 -1.71
C THR A 218 11.61 -0.88 -1.98
N ILE A 219 12.03 -1.22 -3.19
CA ILE A 219 12.43 -2.58 -3.58
C ILE A 219 13.63 -3.04 -2.76
N LEU A 220 14.65 -2.19 -2.60
CA LEU A 220 15.83 -2.51 -1.78
C LEU A 220 15.45 -2.73 -0.30
N GLU A 221 14.50 -1.96 0.23
CA GLU A 221 14.01 -2.15 1.59
C GLU A 221 13.23 -3.46 1.75
N LEU A 222 12.38 -3.80 0.77
CA LEU A 222 11.67 -5.08 0.75
C LEU A 222 12.65 -6.25 0.69
N GLN A 223 13.67 -6.15 -0.17
CA GLN A 223 14.73 -7.14 -0.28
C GLN A 223 15.48 -7.31 1.05
N ALA A 224 15.88 -6.20 1.69
CA ALA A 224 16.55 -6.23 2.97
C ALA A 224 15.69 -6.88 4.06
N LEU A 225 14.38 -6.60 4.06
CA LEU A 225 13.42 -7.14 5.01
C LEU A 225 13.18 -8.64 4.81
N ALA A 226 13.07 -9.12 3.56
CA ALA A 226 12.96 -10.54 3.24
C ALA A 226 14.25 -11.29 3.59
N HIS A 227 15.41 -10.73 3.23
CA HIS A 227 16.73 -11.30 3.54
C HIS A 227 16.98 -11.39 5.05
N ALA A 228 16.58 -10.38 5.83
CA ALA A 228 16.69 -10.41 7.30
C ALA A 228 15.89 -11.56 7.93
N ARG A 229 14.91 -12.11 7.20
CA ARG A 229 14.08 -13.25 7.60
C ARG A 229 14.54 -14.58 6.98
N GLY A 230 15.62 -14.58 6.20
CA GLY A 230 16.09 -15.77 5.49
C GLY A 230 15.22 -16.18 4.31
N VAL A 231 14.29 -15.33 3.87
CA VAL A 231 13.36 -15.63 2.78
C VAL A 231 13.90 -15.03 1.47
N PRO A 232 14.13 -15.85 0.42
CA PRO A 232 14.50 -15.35 -0.90
C PRO A 232 13.42 -14.44 -1.49
N LEU A 233 13.84 -13.39 -2.19
CA LEU A 233 12.98 -12.50 -2.97
C LEU A 233 13.27 -12.68 -4.47
N VAL A 234 12.26 -13.06 -5.24
CA VAL A 234 12.30 -13.11 -6.71
C VAL A 234 11.43 -12.00 -7.25
N MET A 235 11.95 -11.23 -8.20
CA MET A 235 11.21 -10.16 -8.85
C MET A 235 11.01 -10.49 -10.32
N PHE A 236 9.83 -10.20 -10.86
CA PHE A 236 9.61 -10.24 -12.30
C PHE A 236 8.85 -9.00 -12.75
N LEU A 237 9.23 -8.50 -13.93
CA LEU A 237 8.64 -7.32 -14.54
C LEU A 237 7.71 -7.75 -15.67
N VAL A 238 6.43 -7.38 -15.57
CA VAL A 238 5.47 -7.50 -16.66
C VAL A 238 5.50 -6.20 -17.46
N PRO A 239 6.08 -6.20 -18.67
CA PRO A 239 6.10 -4.99 -19.49
C PRO A 239 4.69 -4.61 -19.91
N ARG A 240 4.46 -3.32 -20.14
CA ARG A 240 3.22 -2.85 -20.80
C ARG A 240 3.15 -3.52 -22.17
N LEU A 241 2.14 -4.36 -22.41
CA LEU A 241 2.02 -5.14 -23.65
C LEU A 241 1.68 -4.29 -24.89
N ALA A 242 1.37 -3.01 -24.70
CA ALA A 242 1.07 -2.06 -25.78
C ALA A 242 1.92 -0.78 -25.65
N PRO A 243 2.39 -0.20 -26.79
CA PRO A 243 3.07 1.09 -26.80
C PRO A 243 2.19 2.21 -26.26
N GLU A 244 2.78 3.22 -25.60
CA GLU A 244 2.06 4.39 -25.05
C GLU A 244 1.23 5.14 -26.10
N ALA A 245 1.67 5.16 -27.36
CA ALA A 245 0.98 5.82 -28.48
C ALA A 245 -0.24 5.07 -29.03
N ALA A 246 -0.53 3.85 -28.55
CA ALA A 246 -1.64 3.02 -29.00
C ALA A 246 -2.91 3.16 -28.13
N TRP A 247 -2.94 4.15 -27.23
CA TRP A 247 -4.01 4.47 -26.28
C TRP A 247 -4.29 5.98 -26.31
#